data_AF-A0A819XUC4-F1
#
_entry.id   AF-A0A819XUC4-F1
#
_cell.length_a   1.000
_cell.length_b   1.000
_cell.length_c   1.000
_cell.angle_alpha   90.00
_cell.angle_beta   90.00
_cell.angle_gamma   90.00
#
_symmetry.space_group_name_H-M   'P 1'
#
loop_
_entity.id
_entity.type
_entity.pdbx_description
1 polymer ?
#
loop_
_entity_poly.entity_id
_entity_poly.type
_entity_poly.pdbx_seq_one_letter_code
_entity_poly.pdbx_strand_id
1 'polypeptide(L)'
;ILETNATQCVWIRGVTTFLLNALRLNCTGNPADMTFEHRCRNKSIPFLLTNIGGQYMQTRSTLDTSSSNLFKNIERSGTRDLVSYGQLSYDTILTSIQSNNTLPLPVNSLFDRLFSRHGLDLTSSLQILIELYVRWLTTNSNILCLQLKYELIRSFIYLSDLFTS
;
A
#
# COMPACT_ATOMS: atom_id res chain seq x y z
N ILE A 1 -32.48 8.82 -0.62
CA ILE A 1 -31.72 7.89 -1.50
C ILE A 1 -30.45 8.55 -2.04
N LEU A 2 -30.53 9.69 -2.73
CA LEU A 2 -29.32 10.37 -3.24
C LEU A 2 -28.41 10.93 -2.13
N GLU A 3 -28.97 11.62 -1.14
CA GLU A 3 -28.19 12.12 0.02
C GLU A 3 -27.57 10.98 0.84
N THR A 4 -28.33 9.91 1.05
CA THR A 4 -27.84 8.72 1.76
C THR A 4 -26.72 8.00 1.01
N ASN A 5 -26.74 8.01 -0.32
CA ASN A 5 -25.65 7.45 -1.13
C ASN A 5 -24.40 8.35 -1.11
N ALA A 6 -24.60 9.67 -1.11
CA ALA A 6 -23.50 10.63 -1.01
C ALA A 6 -22.79 10.53 0.35
N THR A 7 -23.54 10.42 1.46
CA THR A 7 -22.95 10.22 2.80
C THR A 7 -22.22 8.89 2.91
N GLN A 8 -22.76 7.82 2.32
CA GLN A 8 -22.07 6.52 2.24
C GLN A 8 -20.76 6.62 1.44
N CYS A 9 -20.73 7.35 0.32
CA CYS A 9 -19.49 7.56 -0.44
C CYS A 9 -18.44 8.32 0.37
N VAL A 10 -18.85 9.38 1.10
CA VAL A 10 -17.94 10.12 1.98
C VAL A 10 -17.41 9.24 3.10
N TRP A 11 -18.27 8.42 3.70
CA TRP A 11 -17.87 7.47 4.73
C TRP A 11 -16.85 6.45 4.22
N ILE A 12 -17.09 5.85 3.05
CA ILE A 12 -16.14 4.93 2.38
C ILE A 12 -14.78 5.60 2.17
N ARG A 13 -14.76 6.83 1.67
CA ARG A 13 -13.51 7.60 1.50
C ARG A 13 -12.81 7.87 2.83
N GLY A 14 -13.57 8.21 3.87
CA GLY A 14 -13.05 8.40 5.22
C GLY A 14 -12.38 7.14 5.78
N VAL A 15 -13.04 6.00 5.67
CA VAL A 15 -12.48 4.70 6.13
C VAL A 15 -11.24 4.31 5.32
N THR A 16 -11.29 4.48 3.99
CA THR A 16 -10.15 4.17 3.12
C THR A 16 -8.94 5.02 3.48
N THR A 17 -9.12 6.34 3.66
CA THR A 17 -8.03 7.25 4.02
C THR A 17 -7.49 6.99 5.43
N PHE A 18 -8.36 6.63 6.37
CA PHE A 18 -7.97 6.22 7.72
C PHE A 18 -7.07 4.98 7.69
N LEU A 19 -7.48 3.91 6.99
CA LEU A 19 -6.70 2.68 6.88
C LEU A 19 -5.41 2.89 6.08
N LEU A 20 -5.43 3.68 5.01
CA LEU A 20 -4.22 4.05 4.27
C LEU A 20 -3.23 4.84 5.13
N ASN A 21 -3.69 5.68 6.07
CA ASN A 21 -2.80 6.36 7.00
C ASN A 21 -2.07 5.41 7.95
N ALA A 22 -2.50 4.15 8.05
CA ALA A 22 -1.75 3.12 8.74
C ALA A 22 -0.52 2.62 7.96
N LEU A 23 -0.40 2.94 6.66
CA LEU A 23 0.78 2.65 5.80
C LEU A 23 1.89 3.71 5.90
N ARG A 24 1.76 4.71 6.78
CA ARG A 24 2.76 5.78 6.93
C ARG A 24 4.02 5.26 7.65
N LEU A 25 5.20 5.57 7.11
CA LEU A 25 6.48 4.96 7.48
C LEU A 25 7.01 5.35 8.87
N ASN A 26 6.84 6.60 9.30
CA ASN A 26 7.57 7.15 10.45
C ASN A 26 6.68 7.24 11.68
N CYS A 27 5.47 7.78 11.56
CA CYS A 27 4.50 7.88 12.65
C CYS A 27 3.06 7.73 12.13
N THR A 28 2.33 6.74 12.64
CA THR A 28 0.90 6.60 12.34
C THR A 28 0.11 7.83 12.74
N GLY A 29 -0.80 8.25 11.86
CA GLY A 29 -1.69 9.38 12.15
C GLY A 29 -0.99 10.73 12.28
N ASN A 30 0.32 10.82 12.07
CA ASN A 30 1.02 12.10 12.02
C ASN A 30 0.84 12.72 10.63
N PRO A 31 0.03 13.78 10.48
CA PRO A 31 -0.17 14.43 9.20
C PRO A 31 1.12 15.07 8.64
N ALA A 32 2.11 15.35 9.49
CA ALA A 32 3.40 15.90 9.09
C ALA A 32 4.32 14.85 8.44
N ASP A 33 4.08 13.56 8.67
CA ASP A 33 4.76 12.48 7.95
C ASP A 33 4.01 12.18 6.65
N MET A 34 4.54 12.67 5.54
CA MET A 34 3.90 12.57 4.22
C MET A 34 4.30 11.32 3.44
N THR A 35 5.16 10.46 4.00
CA THR A 35 5.75 9.35 3.23
C THR A 35 5.03 8.03 3.49
N PHE A 36 4.43 7.48 2.43
CA PHE A 36 3.86 6.15 2.43
C PHE A 36 4.94 5.09 2.14
N GLU A 37 4.82 3.91 2.74
CA GLU A 37 5.72 2.81 2.42
C GLU A 37 5.56 2.39 0.96
N HIS A 38 6.64 2.52 0.18
CA HIS A 38 6.71 2.08 -1.20
C HIS A 38 7.77 1.01 -1.40
N ARG A 39 7.38 -0.08 -2.07
CA ARG A 39 8.27 -1.17 -2.47
C ARG A 39 8.18 -1.33 -3.97
N CYS A 40 9.30 -1.00 -4.64
CA CYS A 40 9.39 -1.07 -6.10
C CYS A 40 9.24 -2.52 -6.59
N ARG A 41 8.63 -2.67 -7.79
CA ARG A 41 8.54 -3.97 -8.48
C ARG A 41 9.82 -4.33 -9.23
N ASN A 42 10.67 -3.34 -9.49
CA ASN A 42 11.88 -3.54 -10.27
C ASN A 42 12.91 -4.28 -9.40
N LYS A 43 13.42 -5.40 -9.93
CA LYS A 43 14.45 -6.19 -9.27
C LYS A 43 15.80 -5.48 -9.36
N SER A 44 16.71 -5.84 -8.47
CA SER A 44 18.10 -5.38 -8.55
C SER A 44 18.68 -5.71 -9.92
N ILE A 45 19.24 -4.71 -10.59
CA ILE A 45 19.86 -4.90 -11.90
C ILE A 45 21.19 -5.65 -11.67
N PRO A 46 21.38 -6.88 -12.20
CA PRO A 46 22.56 -7.71 -11.91
C PRO A 46 23.88 -7.02 -12.29
N PHE A 47 23.85 -6.20 -13.35
CA PHE A 47 24.99 -5.39 -13.77
C PHE A 47 25.54 -4.50 -12.64
N LEU A 48 24.66 -3.92 -11.79
CA LEU A 48 25.09 -3.03 -10.70
C LEU A 48 25.87 -3.76 -9.60
N LEU A 49 25.77 -5.09 -9.53
CA LEU A 49 26.53 -5.92 -8.59
C LEU A 49 27.97 -6.21 -9.08
N THR A 50 28.26 -5.94 -10.36
CA THR A 50 29.60 -6.12 -10.91
C THR A 50 30.52 -4.96 -10.52
N ASN A 51 31.84 -5.18 -10.56
CA ASN A 51 32.83 -4.12 -10.29
C ASN A 51 32.62 -2.89 -11.19
N ILE A 52 32.30 -3.11 -12.47
CA ILE A 52 32.04 -2.04 -13.45
C ILE A 52 30.73 -1.31 -13.10
N GLY A 53 29.69 -2.05 -12.71
CA GLY A 53 28.42 -1.47 -12.26
C GLY A 53 28.56 -0.64 -10.98
N GLY A 54 29.41 -1.07 -10.05
CA GLY A 54 29.73 -0.30 -8.84
C GLY A 54 30.39 1.04 -9.16
N GLN A 55 31.35 1.05 -10.10
CA GLN A 55 31.96 2.29 -10.58
C GLN A 55 30.94 3.21 -11.27
N TYR A 56 30.04 2.64 -12.09
CA TYR A 56 28.92 3.39 -12.67
C TYR A 56 28.02 4.02 -11.61
N MET A 57 27.69 3.29 -10.53
CA MET A 57 26.89 3.82 -9.42
C MET A 57 27.57 4.98 -8.71
N GLN A 58 28.88 4.89 -8.48
CA GLN A 58 29.66 5.98 -7.87
C GLN A 58 29.63 7.23 -8.75
N THR A 59 29.92 7.11 -10.05
CA THR A 59 29.87 8.24 -10.99
C THR A 59 28.45 8.79 -11.16
N ARG A 60 27.43 7.96 -11.09
CA ARG A 60 26.04 8.42 -11.16
C ARG A 60 25.61 9.15 -9.89
N SER A 61 26.07 8.71 -8.72
CA SER A 61 25.74 9.34 -7.44
C SER A 61 26.30 10.77 -7.30
N THR A 62 27.37 11.10 -8.03
CA THR A 62 27.91 12.47 -8.08
C THR A 62 27.13 13.38 -9.02
N LEU A 63 26.44 12.82 -10.03
CA LEU A 63 25.57 13.55 -10.95
C LEU A 63 24.15 13.74 -10.41
N ASP A 64 23.60 12.70 -9.80
CA ASP A 64 22.29 12.68 -9.15
C ASP A 64 22.48 12.53 -7.63
N THR A 65 22.49 13.65 -6.89
CA THR A 65 22.43 13.62 -5.40
C THR A 65 21.18 12.92 -4.87
N SER A 66 20.16 12.75 -5.72
CA SER A 66 18.96 11.95 -5.48
C SER A 66 19.04 10.52 -6.05
N SER A 67 20.12 9.80 -5.74
CA SER A 67 20.40 8.39 -6.06
C SER A 67 19.26 7.37 -5.81
N SER A 68 18.22 7.78 -5.08
CA SER A 68 17.00 7.00 -4.81
C SER A 68 16.15 6.60 -6.03
N ASN A 69 16.41 7.11 -7.24
CA ASN A 69 15.52 6.92 -8.40
C ASN A 69 15.74 5.60 -9.19
N LEU A 70 16.85 4.89 -8.95
CA LEU A 70 17.14 3.64 -9.68
C LEU A 70 16.21 2.48 -9.31
N PHE A 71 15.70 2.49 -8.08
CA PHE A 71 14.80 1.46 -7.55
C PHE A 71 13.41 2.05 -7.28
N LYS A 72 12.94 2.92 -8.18
CA LYS A 72 11.57 3.47 -8.15
C LYS A 72 10.81 3.06 -9.39
N ASN A 73 9.51 2.89 -9.19
CA ASN A 73 8.55 2.78 -10.28
C ASN A 73 8.55 4.11 -11.06
N ILE A 74 8.72 4.06 -12.38
CA ILE A 74 8.84 5.25 -13.24
C ILE A 74 7.57 6.11 -13.17
N GLU A 75 6.41 5.46 -13.04
CA GLU A 75 5.11 6.09 -12.86
C GLU A 75 4.98 6.92 -11.57
N ARG A 76 5.95 6.81 -10.65
CA ARG A 76 6.02 7.57 -9.39
C ARG A 76 7.07 8.67 -9.38
N SER A 77 7.71 8.92 -10.51
CA SER A 77 8.66 10.01 -10.62
C SER A 77 7.94 11.35 -10.40
N GLY A 78 8.21 12.02 -9.27
CA GLY A 78 7.58 13.30 -8.90
C GLY A 78 6.41 13.23 -7.90
N THR A 79 5.89 12.04 -7.58
CA THR A 79 4.73 11.84 -6.69
C THR A 79 5.09 11.01 -5.46
N ARG A 80 6.10 11.47 -4.72
CA ARG A 80 6.65 10.70 -3.58
C ARG A 80 5.69 10.61 -2.39
N ASP A 81 4.83 11.59 -2.23
CA ASP A 81 4.02 11.78 -1.01
C ASP A 81 2.57 11.30 -1.17
N LEU A 82 2.20 10.81 -2.36
CA LEU A 82 0.83 10.42 -2.67
C LEU A 82 0.67 8.91 -2.76
N VAL A 83 -0.51 8.43 -2.33
CA VAL A 83 -0.90 7.04 -2.54
C VAL A 83 -1.26 6.83 -4.02
N SER A 84 -0.35 6.24 -4.79
CA SER A 84 -0.62 5.64 -6.11
C SER A 84 -0.96 4.16 -6.01
N TYR A 85 -1.53 3.62 -7.08
CA TYR A 85 -1.62 2.17 -7.30
C TYR A 85 -0.23 1.54 -7.33
N GLY A 86 -0.12 0.32 -6.80
CA GLY A 86 1.14 -0.42 -6.69
C GLY A 86 2.12 0.22 -5.70
N GLN A 87 1.66 0.56 -4.49
CA GLN A 87 2.57 0.98 -3.43
C GLN A 87 3.52 -0.16 -3.09
N LEU A 88 2.98 -1.36 -2.96
CA LEU A 88 3.72 -2.55 -2.60
C LEU A 88 3.85 -3.48 -3.80
N SER A 89 5.05 -4.01 -4.02
CA SER A 89 5.27 -5.03 -5.05
C SER A 89 4.74 -6.38 -4.57
N TYR A 90 4.20 -7.15 -5.52
CA TYR A 90 3.72 -8.51 -5.24
C TYR A 90 4.79 -9.38 -4.58
N ASP A 91 6.05 -9.30 -5.02
CA ASP A 91 7.17 -10.04 -4.41
C ASP A 91 7.32 -9.70 -2.92
N THR A 92 7.09 -8.45 -2.52
CA THR A 92 7.15 -8.05 -1.10
C THR A 92 5.97 -8.63 -0.31
N ILE A 93 4.77 -8.58 -0.88
CA ILE A 93 3.57 -9.15 -0.26
C ILE A 93 3.75 -10.67 -0.10
N LEU A 94 4.16 -11.37 -1.17
CA LEU A 94 4.37 -12.80 -1.16
C LEU A 94 5.44 -13.23 -0.16
N THR A 95 6.58 -12.56 -0.13
CA THR A 95 7.66 -12.88 0.83
C THR A 95 7.20 -12.66 2.27
N SER A 96 6.42 -11.61 2.53
CA SER A 96 5.89 -11.37 3.88
C SER A 96 4.84 -12.40 4.31
N ILE A 97 3.93 -12.81 3.41
CA ILE A 97 2.94 -13.87 3.69
C ILE A 97 3.64 -15.22 3.91
N GLN A 98 4.60 -15.58 3.06
CA GLN A 98 5.37 -16.81 3.19
C GLN A 98 6.18 -16.83 4.48
N SER A 99 6.72 -15.68 4.88
CA SER A 99 7.50 -15.55 6.10
C SER A 99 6.67 -15.78 7.37
N ASN A 100 5.38 -15.42 7.37
CA ASN A 100 4.48 -15.72 8.48
C ASN A 100 4.24 -17.22 8.68
N ASN A 101 4.47 -18.04 7.64
CA ASN A 101 4.24 -19.48 7.66
C ASN A 101 5.49 -20.30 7.99
N THR A 102 6.68 -19.70 8.06
CA THR A 102 7.95 -20.39 8.33
C THR A 102 8.62 -19.82 9.58
N LEU A 103 8.72 -20.63 10.64
CA LEU A 103 9.60 -20.34 11.79
C LEU A 103 11.07 -20.62 11.40
N PRO A 104 12.02 -19.70 11.68
CA PRO A 104 11.86 -18.42 12.36
C PRO A 104 11.45 -17.29 11.40
N LEU A 105 10.55 -16.40 11.85
CA LEU A 105 10.17 -15.22 11.10
C LEU A 105 11.42 -14.33 10.86
N PRO A 106 11.70 -13.89 9.63
CA PRO A 106 12.67 -12.85 9.41
C PRO A 106 12.22 -11.61 10.17
N VAL A 107 13.12 -11.06 10.99
CA VAL A 107 12.97 -9.96 11.98
C VAL A 107 12.45 -8.63 11.35
N ASN A 108 12.01 -8.63 10.10
CA ASN A 108 11.75 -7.47 9.27
C ASN A 108 10.61 -7.70 8.26
N SER A 109 9.66 -8.61 8.53
CA SER A 109 8.46 -8.70 7.69
C SER A 109 7.79 -7.32 7.68
N LEU A 110 7.49 -6.83 6.47
CA LEU A 110 6.94 -5.47 6.29
C LEU A 110 5.67 -5.32 7.13
N PHE A 111 4.83 -6.33 7.09
CA PHE A 111 3.59 -6.40 7.83
C PHE A 111 3.77 -6.50 9.34
N ASP A 112 4.75 -7.23 9.88
CA ASP A 112 5.01 -7.18 11.32
C ASP A 112 5.45 -5.79 11.75
N ARG A 113 6.26 -5.09 10.95
CA ARG A 113 6.62 -3.70 11.26
C ARG A 113 5.43 -2.75 11.15
N LEU A 114 4.53 -2.94 10.20
CA LEU A 114 3.31 -2.12 10.12
C LEU A 114 2.36 -2.46 11.27
N PHE A 115 2.04 -3.72 11.50
CA PHE A 115 1.03 -4.11 12.50
C PHE A 115 1.55 -4.01 13.93
N SER A 116 2.79 -4.43 14.22
CA SER A 116 3.37 -4.39 15.57
C SER A 116 3.73 -2.98 16.03
N ARG A 117 4.13 -2.09 15.11
CA ARG A 117 4.50 -0.71 15.44
C ARG A 117 3.30 0.16 15.79
N HIS A 118 2.10 -0.27 15.40
CA HIS A 118 0.91 0.57 15.50
C HIS A 118 -0.09 0.09 16.55
N GLY A 119 0.05 -1.15 17.06
CA GLY A 119 -0.85 -1.69 18.09
C GLY A 119 -2.31 -1.76 17.65
N LEU A 120 -2.55 -1.62 16.34
CA LEU A 120 -3.85 -1.64 15.70
C LEU A 120 -4.03 -3.00 15.03
N ASP A 121 -5.10 -3.69 15.38
CA ASP A 121 -5.52 -4.88 14.67
C ASP A 121 -6.19 -4.49 13.34
N LEU A 122 -5.35 -4.25 12.34
CA LEU A 122 -5.81 -3.92 10.99
C LEU A 122 -6.42 -5.13 10.29
N THR A 123 -5.97 -6.34 10.61
CA THR A 123 -6.46 -7.58 9.98
C THR A 123 -7.94 -7.79 10.24
N SER A 124 -8.42 -7.63 11.49
CA SER A 124 -9.85 -7.73 11.78
C SER A 124 -10.66 -6.61 11.13
N SER A 125 -10.13 -5.38 11.11
CA SER A 125 -10.80 -4.24 10.48
C SER A 125 -10.97 -4.41 8.97
N LEU A 126 -9.95 -4.96 8.29
CA LEU A 126 -9.99 -5.25 6.86
C LEU A 126 -10.93 -6.40 6.57
N GLN A 127 -10.93 -7.46 7.37
CA GLN A 127 -11.84 -8.59 7.20
C GLN A 127 -13.31 -8.15 7.29
N ILE A 128 -13.66 -7.37 8.32
CA ILE A 128 -15.02 -6.82 8.47
C ILE A 128 -15.40 -5.95 7.25
N LEU A 129 -14.45 -5.14 6.77
CA LEU A 129 -14.68 -4.24 5.64
C LEU A 129 -14.88 -5.02 4.33
N ILE A 130 -14.10 -6.07 4.09
CA ILE A 130 -14.27 -6.96 2.94
C ILE A 130 -15.64 -7.63 2.99
N GLU A 131 -16.04 -8.21 4.14
CA GLU A 131 -17.34 -8.87 4.29
C GLU A 131 -18.49 -7.89 4.02
N LEU A 132 -18.39 -6.66 4.54
CA LEU A 132 -19.37 -5.62 4.31
C LEU A 132 -19.45 -5.19 2.84
N TYR A 133 -18.30 -5.00 2.18
CA TYR A 133 -18.22 -4.59 0.79
C TYR A 133 -18.75 -5.67 -0.15
N VAL A 134 -18.36 -6.94 0.07
CA VAL A 134 -18.85 -8.09 -0.69
C VAL A 134 -20.36 -8.22 -0.52
N ARG A 135 -20.86 -8.10 0.72
CA ARG A 135 -22.30 -8.13 0.97
C ARG A 135 -23.03 -7.03 0.22
N TRP A 136 -22.53 -5.79 0.26
CA TRP A 136 -23.15 -4.67 -0.46
C TRP A 136 -23.16 -4.88 -1.97
N LEU A 137 -22.06 -5.40 -2.54
CA LEU A 137 -21.94 -5.65 -3.98
C LEU A 137 -22.83 -6.83 -4.46
N THR A 138 -23.05 -7.84 -3.62
CA THR A 138 -23.76 -9.08 -3.99
C THR A 138 -25.25 -9.07 -3.66
N THR A 139 -25.71 -8.23 -2.73
CA THR A 139 -27.14 -8.11 -2.43
C THR A 139 -27.91 -7.50 -3.62
N ASN A 140 -28.57 -8.36 -4.40
CA ASN A 140 -29.48 -8.00 -5.50
C ASN A 140 -30.67 -7.10 -5.09
N SER A 141 -30.92 -6.93 -3.79
CA SER A 141 -32.06 -6.18 -3.26
C SER A 141 -31.87 -4.66 -3.26
N ASN A 142 -30.63 -4.18 -3.24
CA ASN A 142 -30.35 -2.75 -3.28
C ASN A 142 -29.75 -2.40 -4.65
N ILE A 143 -30.51 -1.66 -5.47
CA ILE A 143 -29.98 -1.02 -6.67
C ILE A 143 -28.96 0.03 -6.20
N LEU A 144 -27.74 -0.41 -5.88
CA LEU A 144 -26.65 0.49 -5.54
C LEU A 144 -26.44 1.41 -6.74
N CYS A 145 -26.47 2.72 -6.48
CA CYS A 145 -26.12 3.71 -7.47
C CYS A 145 -24.70 3.43 -8.00
N LEU A 146 -24.47 3.66 -9.30
CA LEU A 146 -23.18 3.46 -9.96
C LEU A 146 -22.02 4.13 -9.20
N GLN A 147 -22.28 5.31 -8.65
CA GLN A 147 -21.31 6.08 -7.87
C GLN A 147 -20.84 5.33 -6.62
N LEU A 148 -21.75 4.69 -5.91
CA LEU A 148 -21.43 3.95 -4.69
C LEU A 148 -20.65 2.67 -5.02
N LYS A 149 -21.02 1.98 -6.11
CA LYS A 149 -20.24 0.82 -6.62
C LYS A 149 -18.81 1.24 -6.99
N TYR A 150 -18.67 2.37 -7.69
CA TYR A 150 -17.36 2.90 -8.05
C TYR A 150 -16.50 3.21 -6.81
N GLU A 151 -17.05 3.88 -5.80
CA GLU A 151 -16.30 4.19 -4.57
C GLU A 151 -15.93 2.94 -3.77
N LEU A 152 -16.80 1.93 -3.70
CA LEU A 152 -16.48 0.64 -3.07
C LEU A 152 -15.32 -0.06 -3.78
N ILE A 153 -15.40 -0.20 -5.11
CA ILE A 153 -14.33 -0.84 -5.90
C ILE A 153 -13.03 -0.05 -5.77
N ARG A 154 -13.09 1.27 -5.84
CA ARG A 154 -11.93 2.15 -5.67
C ARG A 154 -11.29 1.98 -4.30
N SER A 155 -12.09 1.99 -3.24
CA SER A 155 -11.65 1.75 -1.86
C SER A 155 -10.97 0.39 -1.73
N PHE A 156 -11.59 -0.66 -2.28
CA PHE A 156 -11.04 -2.02 -2.26
C PHE A 156 -9.67 -2.11 -2.95
N ILE A 157 -9.49 -1.46 -4.09
CA ILE A 157 -8.20 -1.42 -4.81
C ILE A 157 -7.14 -0.67 -4.00
N TYR A 158 -7.48 0.42 -3.32
CA TYR A 158 -6.51 1.11 -2.48
C TYR A 158 -6.07 0.30 -1.26
N LEU A 159 -7.00 -0.48 -0.70
CA LEU A 159 -6.74 -1.32 0.47
C LEU A 159 -6.12 -2.67 0.11
N SER A 160 -6.02 -3.03 -1.19
CA SER A 160 -5.48 -4.34 -1.58
C SER A 160 -4.04 -4.56 -1.13
N ASP A 161 -3.27 -3.47 -1.05
CA ASP A 161 -1.88 -3.50 -0.60
C ASP A 161 -1.77 -3.84 0.91
N LEU A 162 -2.86 -3.69 1.68
CA LEU A 162 -2.93 -4.01 3.10
C LEU A 162 -3.43 -5.43 3.39
N PHE A 163 -3.95 -6.15 2.40
CA PHE A 163 -4.47 -7.50 2.63
C PHE A 163 -3.33 -8.48 2.86
N THR A 164 -3.18 -8.88 4.11
CA THR A 164 -2.39 -10.04 4.53
C THR A 164 -3.30 -11.24 4.66
N SER A 165 -2.96 -12.36 4.02
CA SER A 165 -3.70 -13.62 4.17
C SER A 165 -3.54 -14.19 5.58
#